data_AF-A0A7C5HJ40-F1
#
_entry.id   AF-A0A7C5HJ40-F1
#
_cell.length_a   1.000
_cell.length_b   1.000
_cell.length_c   1.000
_cell.angle_alpha   90.00
_cell.angle_beta   90.00
_cell.angle_gamma   90.00
#
_symmetry.space_group_name_H-M   'P 1'
#
loop_
_entity.id
_entity.type
_entity.pdbx_description
1 polymer ?
#
loop_
_entity_poly.entity_id
_entity_poly.type
_entity_poly.pdbx_seq_one_letter_code
_entity_poly.pdbx_strand_id
1 'polypeptide(L)' 'MTIWKHEENKPTHRLVKLYKEDHGEGEYMGDLDDEVIKQMILEIKPDVKIDQAFGTLSYFGMLPLLVTKKS' A
#
# COMPACT_ATOMS: atom_id res chain seq x y z
N MET A 1 3.41 2.92 12.42
CA MET A 1 3.06 4.24 11.86
C MET A 1 1.58 4.24 11.48
N THR A 2 0.94 5.42 11.48
CA THR A 2 -0.43 5.60 10.98
C THR A 2 -0.50 5.21 9.51
N ILE A 3 -1.49 4.41 9.13
CA ILE A 3 -1.68 3.98 7.74
C ILE A 3 -3.07 4.36 7.26
N TRP A 4 -3.11 4.88 6.04
CA TRP A 4 -4.31 5.07 5.26
C TRP A 4 -4.22 4.29 3.95
N LYS A 5 -5.32 3.70 3.51
CA LYS A 5 -5.38 2.91 2.28
C LYS A 5 -6.45 3.45 1.35
N HIS A 6 -6.06 3.73 0.11
CA HIS A 6 -6.99 3.99 -0.99
C HIS A 6 -6.87 2.90 -2.05
N GLU A 7 -7.99 2.54 -2.69
CA GLU A 7 -8.03 1.47 -3.69
C GLU A 7 -8.92 1.84 -4.88
N GLU A 8 -8.36 1.69 -6.08
CA GLU A 8 -9.07 1.87 -7.35
C GLU A 8 -9.06 0.56 -8.14
N ASN A 9 -10.26 0.02 -8.36
CA ASN A 9 -10.44 -1.20 -9.13
C ASN A 9 -10.88 -0.87 -10.57
N LYS A 10 -10.05 -1.24 -11.55
CA LYS A 10 -10.32 -1.10 -12.98
C LYS A 10 -10.48 -2.48 -13.64
N PRO A 11 -11.00 -2.55 -14.89
CA PRO A 11 -11.14 -3.82 -15.59
C PRO A 11 -9.81 -4.60 -15.72
N THR A 12 -8.70 -3.91 -16.02
CA THR A 12 -7.39 -4.53 -16.30
C THR A 12 -6.44 -4.57 -15.10
N HIS A 13 -6.67 -3.74 -14.09
CA HIS A 13 -5.75 -3.58 -12.97
C HIS A 13 -6.46 -3.10 -11.71
N ARG A 14 -5.78 -3.28 -10.58
CA ARG A 14 -6.10 -2.71 -9.29
C ARG A 14 -4.93 -1.81 -8.88
N LEU A 15 -5.21 -0.56 -8.56
CA LEU A 15 -4.24 0.36 -7.97
C LEU A 15 -4.55 0.50 -6.48
N VAL A 16 -3.59 0.16 -5.63
CA VAL A 16 -3.69 0.38 -4.18
C VAL A 16 -2.67 1.44 -3.79
N LYS A 17 -3.07 2.44 -3.01
CA LYS A 17 -2.17 3.46 -2.47
C LYS A 17 -2.18 3.38 -0.96
N LEU A 18 -1.00 3.29 -0.35
CA LEU A 18 -0.81 3.36 1.10
C LEU A 18 -0.19 4.71 1.44
N TYR A 19 -0.65 5.32 2.53
CA TYR A 19 -0.17 6.62 3.00
C TYR A 19 0.14 6.60 4.50
N LYS A 20 1.08 7.45 4.91
CA LYS A 20 1.38 7.71 6.34
C LYS A 20 0.52 8.81 6.96
N GLU A 21 -0.16 9.60 6.12
CA GLU A 21 -0.97 10.75 6.50
C GLU A 21 -2.32 10.70 5.78
N ASP A 22 -3.29 11.44 6.30
CA ASP A 22 -4.59 11.57 5.65
C ASP A 22 -4.48 12.50 4.44
N HIS A 23 -4.66 11.95 3.25
CA HIS A 23 -4.72 12.70 1.99
C HIS A 23 -6.15 12.94 1.49
N GLY A 24 -7.17 12.65 2.32
CA GLY A 24 -8.59 12.88 2.03
C GLY A 24 -9.24 11.84 1.11
N GLU A 25 -8.50 10.85 0.63
CA GLU A 25 -9.00 9.78 -0.27
C GLU A 25 -8.89 8.37 0.31
N GLY A 26 -8.20 8.18 1.44
CA GLY A 26 -7.95 6.87 2.04
C GLY A 26 -8.87 6.51 3.20
N GLU A 27 -9.03 5.22 3.45
CA GLU A 27 -9.61 4.69 4.69
C GLU A 27 -8.52 4.56 5.75
N TYR A 28 -8.81 4.96 6.98
CA TYR A 28 -7.89 4.81 8.10
C TYR A 28 -7.76 3.34 8.51
N MET A 29 -6.54 2.81 8.43
CA MET A 29 -6.25 1.40 8.73
C MET A 29 -5.75 1.18 10.16
N GLY A 30 -5.56 2.25 10.93
CA GLY A 30 -4.96 2.19 12.27
C GLY A 30 -3.50 2.62 12.31
N ASP A 31 -2.96 2.66 13.52
CA ASP A 31 -1.54 2.73 13.78
C ASP A 31 -0.98 1.32 13.76
N LEU A 32 -0.18 1.00 12.74
CA LEU A 32 0.28 -0.36 12.48
C LEU A 32 1.79 -0.49 12.66
N ASP A 33 2.20 -1.65 13.14
CA ASP A 33 3.59 -2.04 13.31
C ASP A 33 4.24 -2.33 11.95
N ASP A 34 5.57 -2.18 11.87
CA ASP A 34 6.32 -2.41 10.64
C ASP A 34 6.07 -3.80 10.03
N GLU A 35 5.99 -4.85 10.86
CA GLU A 35 5.73 -6.21 10.39
C GLU A 35 4.32 -6.37 9.82
N VAL A 36 3.30 -5.75 10.44
CA VAL A 36 1.92 -5.76 9.94
C VAL A 36 1.83 -5.03 8.60
N ILE A 37 2.51 -3.89 8.48
CA ILE A 37 2.56 -3.10 7.23
C ILE A 37 3.23 -3.92 6.12
N LYS A 38 4.33 -4.60 6.43
CA LYS A 38 5.01 -5.45 5.44
C LYS A 38 4.13 -6.60 4.97
N GLN A 39 3.41 -7.27 5.88
CA GLN A 39 2.45 -8.31 5.50
C GLN A 39 1.33 -7.75 4.62
N MET A 40 0.76 -6.58 4.97
CA MET A 40 -0.26 -5.91 4.16
C MET A 40 0.25 -5.61 2.73
N ILE A 41 1.48 -5.11 2.59
CA ILE A 41 2.09 -4.85 1.27
C ILE A 41 2.21 -6.15 0.46
N LEU A 42 2.63 -7.25 1.09
CA LEU A 42 2.78 -8.56 0.44
C LEU A 42 1.43 -9.18 0.05
N GLU A 43 0.40 -9.01 0.87
CA GLU A 43 -0.97 -9.42 0.54
C GLU A 43 -1.52 -8.67 -0.68
N ILE A 44 -1.19 -7.38 -0.80
CA ILE A 44 -1.59 -6.57 -1.96
C ILE A 44 -0.82 -6.99 -3.22
N LYS A 45 0.50 -7.15 -3.11
CA LYS A 45 1.41 -7.44 -4.23
C LYS A 45 2.52 -8.41 -3.79
N PRO A 46 2.32 -9.74 -3.92
CA PRO A 46 3.26 -10.76 -3.42
C PRO A 46 4.63 -10.76 -4.11
N ASP A 47 4.73 -10.19 -5.31
CA ASP A 47 5.95 -10.15 -6.12
C ASP A 47 6.81 -8.89 -5.90
N VAL A 48 6.43 -8.01 -4.96
CA VAL A 48 7.17 -6.78 -4.67
C VAL A 48 8.43 -7.07 -3.83
N LYS A 49 9.49 -6.28 -4.05
CA LYS A 49 10.66 -6.26 -3.15
C LYS A 49 10.27 -5.55 -1.85
N ILE A 50 9.93 -6.34 -0.83
CA ILE A 50 9.28 -5.83 0.38
C ILE A 50 10.07 -4.74 1.11
N ASP A 51 11.39 -4.89 1.27
CA ASP A 51 12.20 -3.91 1.98
C ASP A 51 12.24 -2.56 1.25
N GLN A 52 12.25 -2.58 -0.08
CA GLN A 52 12.22 -1.35 -0.90
C GLN A 52 10.84 -0.70 -0.86
N ALA A 53 9.77 -1.49 -0.93
CA ALA A 53 8.40 -0.99 -0.85
C ALA A 53 8.12 -0.36 0.52
N PHE A 54 8.46 -1.08 1.60
CA PHE A 54 8.32 -0.58 2.96
C PHE A 54 9.20 0.67 3.19
N GLY A 55 10.45 0.66 2.73
CA GLY A 55 11.32 1.82 2.80
C GLY A 55 10.76 3.04 2.06
N THR A 56 10.14 2.83 0.90
CA THR A 56 9.47 3.88 0.12
C THR A 56 8.31 4.49 0.90
N LEU A 57 7.43 3.65 1.46
CA LEU A 57 6.33 4.11 2.31
C LEU A 57 6.84 4.89 3.53
N SER A 58 7.83 4.33 4.22
CA SER A 58 8.40 4.90 5.45
C SER A 58 9.06 6.26 5.21
N TYR A 59 9.83 6.38 4.13
CA TYR A 59 10.59 7.59 3.80
C TYR A 59 9.73 8.67 3.11
N PHE A 60 8.96 8.31 2.09
CA PHE A 60 8.20 9.28 1.28
C PHE A 60 6.78 9.53 1.78
N GLY A 61 6.26 8.71 2.70
CA GLY A 61 4.88 8.85 3.18
C GLY A 61 3.81 8.28 2.26
N MET A 62 4.19 7.70 1.12
CA MET A 62 3.28 7.15 0.13
C MET A 62 3.88 5.93 -0.57
N LEU A 63 3.05 4.92 -0.82
CA LEU A 63 3.41 3.76 -1.64
C LEU A 63 2.25 3.37 -2.58
N PRO A 64 2.36 3.67 -3.88
CA PRO A 64 1.45 3.13 -4.89
C PRO A 64 1.86 1.72 -5.31
N LEU A 65 0.90 0.80 -5.33
CA LEU A 65 1.05 -0.60 -5.74
C LEU A 65 0.09 -0.90 -6.88
N LEU A 66 0.64 -1.08 -8.09
CA LEU A 66 -0.12 -1.51 -9.26
C LEU A 66 -0.16 -3.04 -9.35
N VAL A 67 -1.36 -3.59 -9.32
CA VAL A 67 -1.63 -5.02 -9.44
C VAL A 67 -2.38 -5.26 -10.74
N THR A 68 -1.67 -5.76 -11.76
CA THR A 68 -2.28 -6.13 -13.04
C THR A 68 -3.04 -7.44 -12.90
N LYS A 69 -4.27 -7.52 -13.41
CA LYS A 69 -4.97 -8.80 -13.52
C LYS A 69 -4.26 -9.62 -14.60
N LYS A 70 -3.83 -10.84 -14.28
CA LYS A 70 -3.34 -11.76 -15.32
C LYS A 70 -4.49 -11.98 -16.31
N SER A 71 -4.20 -11.75 -17.59
CA SER A 71 -5.09 -12.10 -18.70
C SER A 71 -5.21 -13.62 -18.84
#